data_AF-A0A6A3BGA5-F1
#
_entry.id   AF-A0A6A3BGA5-F1
#
_cell.length_a   1.000
_cell.length_b   1.000
_cell.length_c   1.000
_cell.angle_alpha   90.00
_cell.angle_beta   90.00
_cell.angle_gamma   90.00
#
_symmetry.space_group_name_H-M   'P 1'
#
loop_
_entity.id
_entity.type
_entity.pdbx_description
1 polymer ?
#
loop_
_entity_poly.entity_id
_entity_poly.type
_entity_poly.pdbx_seq_one_letter_code
_entity_poly.pdbx_strand_id
1 'polypeptide(L)'
;MSSFATFYTAWSDQLQQLLRKLCSAPKPPTTQDQLHHLNHLVSKLLSHYSEYYRVKAAAAERDVLDIFAAPWASSFEKSLHWIAGWRPTTVFHLVYTESSILFESHIVDILRGVRTGDLGDLSPTQFRRVSELQCETVKEENAITDELSEWQHGVSDLMGASTDVDQMIGRLVTVVWKADDLRLRTLKRVVELLTPQQAIEFLIAAAELQLGIREWGMDQDRQCNY
;
A
#
# COMPACT_ATOMS: atom_id res chain seq x y z
N MET A 1 10.93 -22.01 4.56
CA MET A 1 10.18 -20.80 4.15
C MET A 1 8.79 -21.24 3.72
N SER A 2 7.73 -20.57 4.18
CA SER A 2 6.35 -20.90 3.78
C SER A 2 6.15 -20.67 2.27
N SER A 3 5.10 -21.25 1.69
CA SER A 3 4.76 -21.02 0.27
C SER A 3 4.52 -19.54 -0.01
N PHE A 4 3.93 -18.81 0.95
CA PHE A 4 3.72 -17.37 0.84
C PHE A 4 5.02 -16.57 0.93
N ALA A 5 5.96 -16.94 1.82
CA ALA A 5 7.26 -16.28 1.89
C ALA A 5 8.03 -16.33 0.56
N THR A 6 8.02 -17.49 -0.10
CA THR A 6 8.65 -17.66 -1.42
C THR A 6 7.98 -16.80 -2.49
N PHE A 7 6.63 -16.76 -2.48
CA PHE A 7 5.86 -15.87 -3.34
C PHE A 7 6.19 -14.40 -3.07
N TYR A 8 6.25 -13.98 -1.81
CA TYR A 8 6.54 -12.60 -1.42
C TYR A 8 7.89 -12.12 -1.98
N THR A 9 8.94 -12.95 -1.85
CA THR A 9 10.26 -12.63 -2.42
C THR A 9 10.18 -12.42 -3.93
N ALA A 10 9.59 -13.37 -4.66
CA ALA A 10 9.45 -13.26 -6.11
C ALA A 10 8.59 -12.05 -6.52
N TRP A 11 7.53 -11.76 -5.77
CA TRP A 11 6.66 -10.60 -5.97
C TRP A 11 7.41 -9.29 -5.75
N SER A 12 8.26 -9.22 -4.72
CA SER A 12 9.10 -8.06 -4.42
C SER A 12 10.13 -7.80 -5.53
N ASP A 13 10.78 -8.86 -6.03
CA ASP A 13 11.73 -8.75 -7.15
C ASP A 13 11.05 -8.21 -8.42
N GLN A 14 9.83 -8.69 -8.69
CA GLN A 14 9.02 -8.20 -9.81
C GLN A 14 8.58 -6.74 -9.61
N LEU A 15 8.24 -6.33 -8.38
CA LEU A 15 7.93 -4.94 -8.06
C LEU A 15 9.13 -4.03 -8.37
N GLN A 16 10.34 -4.43 -7.99
CA GLN A 16 11.57 -3.68 -8.29
C GLN A 16 11.81 -3.54 -9.81
N GLN A 17 11.52 -4.60 -10.59
CA GLN A 17 11.61 -4.52 -12.05
C GLN A 17 10.56 -3.61 -12.68
N LEU A 18 9.33 -3.61 -12.14
CA LEU A 18 8.27 -2.70 -12.57
C LEU A 18 8.61 -1.25 -12.23
N LEU A 19 9.14 -1.00 -11.03
CA LEU A 19 9.60 0.32 -10.59
C LEU A 19 10.63 0.91 -11.56
N ARG A 20 11.66 0.14 -11.95
CA ARG A 20 12.64 0.60 -12.95
C ARG A 20 12.00 1.03 -14.27
N LYS A 21 10.97 0.30 -14.73
CA LYS A 21 10.22 0.65 -15.96
C LYS A 21 9.43 1.95 -15.79
N LEU A 22 8.74 2.11 -14.67
CA LEU A 22 8.00 3.33 -14.32
C LEU A 22 8.93 4.56 -14.23
N CYS A 23 10.08 4.41 -13.58
CA CYS A 23 11.07 5.48 -13.47
C CYS A 23 11.61 5.91 -14.84
N SER A 24 11.83 4.96 -15.75
CA SER A 24 12.31 5.22 -17.12
C SER A 24 11.27 5.80 -18.08
N ALA A 25 9.98 5.75 -17.73
CA ALA A 25 8.91 6.22 -18.61
C ALA A 25 8.90 7.76 -18.69
N PRO A 26 8.63 8.35 -19.88
CA PRO A 26 8.67 9.80 -20.07
C PRO A 26 7.51 10.49 -19.33
N LYS A 27 7.87 11.50 -18.53
CA LYS A 27 6.97 12.36 -17.73
C LYS A 27 7.41 13.81 -17.96
N PRO A 28 6.61 14.67 -18.61
CA PRO A 28 5.28 14.40 -19.17
C PRO A 28 5.31 13.54 -20.45
N PRO A 29 4.25 12.79 -20.76
CA PRO A 29 4.10 12.15 -22.06
C PRO A 29 3.90 13.22 -23.16
N THR A 30 4.70 13.15 -24.21
CA THR A 30 4.66 14.11 -25.34
C THR A 30 3.91 13.57 -26.57
N THR A 31 3.66 12.26 -26.61
CA THR A 31 2.96 11.58 -27.71
C THR A 31 1.85 10.69 -27.18
N GLN A 32 0.88 10.38 -28.04
CA GLN A 32 -0.23 9.48 -27.71
C GLN A 32 0.28 8.06 -27.34
N ASP A 33 1.32 7.58 -28.00
CA ASP A 33 1.94 6.28 -27.71
C ASP A 33 2.59 6.27 -26.33
N GLN A 34 3.27 7.35 -25.93
CA GLN A 34 3.82 7.50 -24.58
C GLN A 34 2.70 7.52 -23.53
N LEU A 35 1.60 8.24 -23.78
CA LEU A 35 0.45 8.27 -22.89
C LEU A 35 -0.19 6.88 -22.73
N HIS A 36 -0.36 6.14 -23.82
CA HIS A 36 -0.85 4.75 -23.76
C HIS A 36 0.12 3.84 -22.99
N HIS A 37 1.42 4.01 -23.19
CA HIS A 37 2.43 3.27 -22.45
C HIS A 37 2.38 3.55 -20.93
N LEU A 38 2.23 4.81 -20.52
CA LEU A 38 2.07 5.19 -19.11
C LEU A 38 0.83 4.51 -18.50
N ASN A 39 -0.33 4.61 -19.15
CA ASN A 39 -1.55 3.96 -18.69
C ASN A 39 -1.39 2.43 -18.57
N HIS A 40 -0.68 1.81 -19.53
CA HIS A 40 -0.38 0.39 -19.46
C HIS A 40 0.49 0.04 -18.24
N LEU A 41 1.52 0.84 -17.93
CA LEU A 41 2.36 0.62 -16.75
C LEU A 41 1.57 0.78 -15.44
N VAL A 42 0.71 1.79 -15.34
CA VAL A 42 -0.20 1.98 -14.19
C VAL A 42 -1.08 0.75 -13.99
N SER A 43 -1.77 0.32 -15.04
CA SER A 43 -2.63 -0.87 -15.00
C SER A 43 -1.86 -2.13 -14.61
N LYS A 44 -0.64 -2.29 -15.14
CA LYS A 44 0.22 -3.42 -14.82
C LYS A 44 0.63 -3.45 -13.35
N LEU A 45 1.01 -2.30 -12.77
CA LEU A 45 1.36 -2.24 -11.36
C LEU A 45 0.15 -2.46 -10.44
N LEU A 46 -1.01 -1.89 -10.77
CA LEU A 46 -2.24 -2.15 -10.01
C LEU A 46 -2.65 -3.64 -10.07
N SER A 47 -2.41 -4.30 -11.21
CA SER A 47 -2.62 -5.75 -11.34
C SER A 47 -1.62 -6.54 -10.49
N HIS A 48 -0.36 -6.08 -10.41
CA HIS A 48 0.68 -6.67 -9.54
C HIS A 48 0.28 -6.63 -8.06
N TYR A 49 -0.25 -5.50 -7.58
CA TYR A 49 -0.79 -5.39 -6.22
C TYR A 49 -2.08 -6.20 -6.02
N SER A 50 -2.94 -6.29 -7.04
CA SER A 50 -4.16 -7.11 -6.96
C SER A 50 -3.82 -8.60 -6.79
N GLU A 51 -2.78 -9.08 -7.49
CA GLU A 51 -2.30 -10.46 -7.37
C GLU A 51 -1.70 -10.74 -5.99
N TYR A 52 -0.96 -9.79 -5.42
CA TYR A 52 -0.45 -9.89 -4.05
C TYR A 52 -1.55 -10.20 -3.05
N TYR A 53 -2.60 -9.38 -3.02
CA TYR A 53 -3.70 -9.57 -2.08
C TYR A 53 -4.54 -10.80 -2.38
N ARG A 54 -4.68 -11.20 -3.65
CA ARG A 54 -5.34 -12.47 -4.02
C ARG A 54 -4.61 -13.68 -3.44
N VAL A 55 -3.29 -13.74 -3.60
CA VAL A 55 -2.47 -14.84 -3.07
C VAL A 55 -2.41 -14.80 -1.55
N LYS A 56 -2.32 -13.59 -0.95
CA LYS A 56 -2.33 -13.42 0.49
C LYS A 56 -3.64 -13.86 1.13
N ALA A 57 -4.79 -13.53 0.53
CA ALA A 57 -6.09 -14.00 0.99
C ALA A 57 -6.16 -15.54 0.99
N ALA A 58 -5.72 -16.19 -0.09
CA ALA A 58 -5.68 -17.65 -0.17
C ALA A 58 -4.73 -18.29 0.86
N ALA A 59 -3.66 -17.59 1.26
CA ALA A 59 -2.76 -18.03 2.31
C ALA A 59 -3.37 -17.80 3.71
N ALA A 60 -4.07 -16.68 3.94
CA ALA A 60 -4.77 -16.39 5.19
C ALA A 60 -5.87 -17.42 5.51
N GLU A 61 -6.63 -17.86 4.49
CA GLU A 61 -7.63 -18.93 4.63
C GLU A 61 -7.01 -20.26 5.09
N ARG A 62 -5.72 -20.49 4.83
CA ARG A 62 -5.01 -21.70 5.26
C ARG A 62 -4.40 -21.54 6.65
N ASP A 63 -3.73 -20.41 6.88
CA ASP A 63 -3.08 -20.10 8.14
C ASP A 63 -2.94 -18.57 8.31
N VAL A 64 -3.96 -17.97 8.92
CA VAL A 64 -3.96 -16.52 9.20
C VAL A 64 -2.92 -16.13 10.25
N LEU A 65 -2.49 -17.06 11.12
CA LEU A 65 -1.49 -16.78 12.13
C LEU A 65 -0.09 -16.64 11.51
N ASP A 66 0.24 -17.46 10.49
CA ASP A 66 1.45 -17.25 9.67
C ASP A 66 1.42 -15.88 8.96
N ILE A 67 0.23 -15.46 8.49
CA ILE A 67 0.02 -14.13 7.90
C ILE A 67 0.29 -12.99 8.89
N PHE A 68 -0.17 -13.11 10.13
CA PHE A 68 0.10 -12.12 11.17
C PHE A 68 1.56 -12.13 11.64
N ALA A 69 2.14 -13.31 11.83
CA ALA A 69 3.53 -13.47 12.23
C ALA A 69 4.50 -12.89 11.18
N ALA A 70 4.09 -12.94 9.90
CA ALA A 70 4.81 -12.41 8.75
C ALA A 70 6.31 -12.78 8.76
N PRO A 71 6.67 -14.08 8.80
CA PRO A 71 8.08 -14.50 8.91
C PRO A 71 8.97 -14.08 7.72
N TRP A 72 8.38 -13.61 6.62
CA TRP A 72 9.09 -13.06 5.45
C TRP A 72 9.41 -11.56 5.56
N ALA A 73 8.88 -10.87 6.56
CA ALA A 73 9.07 -9.45 6.81
C ALA A 73 10.10 -9.24 7.93
N SER A 74 10.94 -8.22 7.76
CA SER A 74 11.89 -7.77 8.77
C SER A 74 11.20 -7.24 10.02
N SER A 75 11.93 -7.13 11.12
CA SER A 75 11.42 -6.55 12.37
C SER A 75 10.92 -5.11 12.17
N PHE A 76 11.62 -4.34 11.36
CA PHE A 76 11.24 -2.98 11.02
C PHE A 76 9.96 -2.93 10.17
N GLU A 77 9.84 -3.74 9.10
CA GLU A 77 8.60 -3.86 8.32
C GLU A 77 7.40 -4.19 9.23
N LYS A 78 7.57 -5.18 10.13
CA LYS A 78 6.52 -5.60 11.07
C LYS A 78 6.11 -4.50 12.04
N SER A 79 7.04 -3.64 12.46
CA SER A 79 6.75 -2.52 13.36
C SER A 79 5.83 -1.45 12.75
N LEU A 80 5.75 -1.40 11.41
CA LEU A 80 4.90 -0.47 10.66
C LEU A 80 3.55 -1.08 10.25
N HIS A 81 3.29 -2.34 10.60
CA HIS A 81 2.02 -2.98 10.29
C HIS A 81 0.89 -2.45 11.19
N TRP A 82 -0.27 -2.25 10.61
CA TRP A 82 -1.53 -2.04 11.31
C TRP A 82 -2.27 -3.38 11.51
N ILE A 83 -2.68 -4.03 10.41
CA ILE A 83 -3.34 -5.34 10.42
C ILE A 83 -2.75 -6.19 9.30
N ALA A 84 -1.74 -7.01 9.66
CA ALA A 84 -0.97 -7.84 8.74
C ALA A 84 -0.44 -7.09 7.49
N GLY A 85 -0.17 -5.78 7.61
CA GLY A 85 0.27 -4.92 6.50
C GLY A 85 0.16 -3.43 6.85
N TRP A 86 0.57 -2.56 5.93
CA TRP A 86 0.58 -1.09 6.08
C TRP A 86 -0.82 -0.49 6.34
N ARG A 87 -0.92 0.73 6.87
CA ARG A 87 -2.21 1.35 7.18
C ARG A 87 -2.72 2.13 5.94
N PRO A 88 -3.95 1.90 5.43
CA PRO A 88 -4.47 2.57 4.23
C PRO A 88 -4.24 4.09 4.17
N THR A 89 -4.32 4.78 5.31
CA THR A 89 -4.06 6.22 5.44
C THR A 89 -2.64 6.65 5.02
N THR A 90 -1.66 5.75 5.02
CA THR A 90 -0.30 5.99 4.53
C THR A 90 -0.28 6.49 3.08
N VAL A 91 -1.20 6.05 2.21
CA VAL A 91 -1.21 6.53 0.82
C VAL A 91 -1.56 8.01 0.70
N PHE A 92 -2.40 8.56 1.58
CA PHE A 92 -2.72 9.99 1.55
C PHE A 92 -1.56 10.82 2.07
N HIS A 93 -0.88 10.35 3.12
CA HIS A 93 0.36 10.97 3.59
C HIS A 93 1.37 11.06 2.45
N LEU A 94 1.53 9.98 1.68
CA LEU A 94 2.40 9.98 0.51
C LEU A 94 1.96 11.01 -0.54
N VAL A 95 0.67 11.06 -0.91
CA VAL A 95 0.16 12.07 -1.86
C VAL A 95 0.48 13.49 -1.38
N TYR A 96 0.21 13.82 -0.11
CA TYR A 96 0.47 15.16 0.41
C TYR A 96 1.96 15.48 0.49
N THR A 97 2.79 14.53 0.91
CA THR A 97 4.23 14.72 0.98
C THR A 97 4.84 14.92 -0.40
N GLU A 98 4.58 14.02 -1.35
CA GLU A 98 5.13 14.11 -2.71
C GLU A 98 4.65 15.36 -3.45
N SER A 99 3.35 15.68 -3.36
CA SER A 99 2.82 16.90 -3.98
C SER A 99 3.42 18.17 -3.38
N SER A 100 3.65 18.19 -2.06
CA SER A 100 4.25 19.35 -1.38
C SER A 100 5.72 19.52 -1.77
N ILE A 101 6.50 18.43 -1.80
CA ILE A 101 7.91 18.45 -2.25
C ILE A 101 8.02 18.98 -3.68
N LEU A 102 7.19 18.46 -4.60
CA LEU A 102 7.21 18.88 -6.00
C LEU A 102 6.72 20.32 -6.17
N PHE A 103 5.63 20.70 -5.49
CA PHE A 103 5.13 22.07 -5.48
C PHE A 103 6.19 23.07 -5.01
N GLU A 104 6.90 22.78 -3.93
CA GLU A 104 7.97 23.63 -3.40
C GLU A 104 9.14 23.73 -4.39
N SER A 105 9.51 22.61 -5.03
CA SER A 105 10.60 22.59 -6.02
C SER A 105 10.28 23.40 -7.28
N HIS A 106 9.00 23.54 -7.63
CA HIS A 106 8.53 24.22 -8.84
C HIS A 106 7.82 25.56 -8.56
N ILE A 107 7.86 26.07 -7.32
CA ILE A 107 7.04 27.21 -6.89
C ILE A 107 7.25 28.47 -7.76
N VAL A 108 8.48 28.75 -8.18
CA VAL A 108 8.81 29.91 -9.01
C VAL A 108 8.17 29.79 -10.40
N ASP A 109 8.19 28.59 -10.98
CA ASP A 109 7.64 28.31 -12.29
C ASP A 109 6.09 28.32 -12.25
N ILE A 110 5.51 27.74 -11.20
CA ILE A 110 4.08 27.77 -10.90
C ILE A 110 3.57 29.22 -10.77
N LEU A 111 4.29 30.09 -10.06
CA LEU A 111 3.94 31.51 -9.91
C LEU A 111 4.05 32.29 -11.23
N ARG A 112 4.87 31.81 -12.17
CA ARG A 112 4.96 32.33 -13.55
C ARG A 112 3.90 31.72 -14.48
N GLY A 113 3.03 30.85 -13.97
CA GLY A 113 1.98 30.19 -14.73
C GLY A 113 2.43 28.96 -15.53
N VAL A 114 3.66 28.48 -15.30
CA VAL A 114 4.13 27.22 -15.90
C VAL A 114 3.55 26.06 -15.09
N ARG A 115 3.05 25.03 -15.81
CA ARG A 115 2.51 23.80 -15.25
C ARG A 115 3.34 22.63 -15.77
N THR A 116 3.86 21.81 -14.87
CA THR A 116 4.62 20.58 -15.16
C THR A 116 3.69 19.38 -15.34
N GLY A 117 2.46 19.45 -14.81
CA GLY A 117 1.47 18.37 -14.86
C GLY A 117 1.77 17.20 -13.93
N ASP A 118 2.77 17.34 -13.07
CA ASP A 118 3.17 16.37 -12.05
C ASP A 118 2.27 16.46 -10.80
N LEU A 119 2.63 15.71 -9.75
CA LEU A 119 1.94 15.74 -8.46
C LEU A 119 2.04 17.10 -7.72
N GLY A 120 2.98 17.97 -8.05
CA GLY A 120 3.01 19.34 -7.53
C GLY A 120 1.90 20.23 -8.09
N ASP A 121 1.32 19.83 -9.24
CA ASP A 121 0.22 20.52 -9.93
C ASP A 121 -1.17 19.95 -9.61
N LEU A 122 -1.35 19.27 -8.47
CA LEU A 122 -2.67 18.80 -8.04
C LEU A 122 -3.68 19.96 -7.95
N SER A 123 -4.79 19.81 -8.66
CA SER A 123 -5.84 20.83 -8.67
C SER A 123 -6.60 20.90 -7.33
N PRO A 124 -7.23 22.05 -7.00
CA PRO A 124 -8.06 22.16 -5.79
C PRO A 124 -9.18 21.11 -5.72
N THR A 125 -9.72 20.69 -6.87
CA THR A 125 -10.74 19.63 -6.93
C THR A 125 -10.15 18.25 -6.64
N GLN A 126 -8.94 17.96 -7.11
CA GLN A 126 -8.24 16.72 -6.76
C GLN A 126 -7.93 16.66 -5.26
N PHE A 127 -7.38 17.73 -4.67
CA PHE A 127 -7.13 17.78 -3.23
C PHE A 127 -8.38 17.55 -2.39
N ARG A 128 -9.51 18.18 -2.77
CA ARG A 128 -10.79 17.95 -2.09
C ARG A 128 -11.21 16.48 -2.15
N ARG A 129 -11.16 15.86 -3.33
CA ARG A 129 -11.54 14.45 -3.52
C ARG A 129 -10.61 13.49 -2.77
N VAL A 130 -9.31 13.79 -2.72
CA VAL A 130 -8.32 13.02 -1.93
C VAL A 130 -8.65 13.12 -0.44
N SER A 131 -8.99 14.33 0.05
CA SER A 131 -9.38 14.54 1.45
C SER A 131 -10.69 13.86 1.82
N GLU A 132 -11.70 13.90 0.94
CA GLU A 132 -12.96 13.15 1.10
C GLU A 132 -12.70 11.64 1.17
N LEU A 133 -11.89 11.11 0.24
CA LEU A 133 -11.50 9.70 0.21
C LEU A 133 -10.71 9.28 1.47
N GLN A 134 -9.87 10.17 2.01
CA GLN A 134 -9.18 9.95 3.27
C GLN A 134 -10.17 9.83 4.44
N CYS A 135 -11.14 10.73 4.54
CA CYS A 135 -12.18 10.67 5.56
C CYS A 135 -13.00 9.36 5.49
N GLU A 136 -13.36 8.90 4.29
CA GLU A 136 -14.02 7.61 4.08
C GLU A 136 -13.13 6.44 4.53
N THR A 137 -11.87 6.44 4.11
CA THR A 137 -10.90 5.39 4.45
C THR A 137 -10.67 5.32 5.96
N VAL A 138 -10.56 6.45 6.65
CA VAL A 138 -10.41 6.50 8.12
C VAL A 138 -11.62 5.88 8.83
N LYS A 139 -12.83 6.08 8.33
CA LYS A 139 -14.03 5.46 8.91
C LYS A 139 -13.98 3.94 8.78
N GLU A 140 -13.61 3.43 7.60
CA GLU A 140 -13.47 1.99 7.38
C GLU A 140 -12.31 1.40 8.21
N GLU A 141 -11.17 2.09 8.32
CA GLU A 141 -10.05 1.68 9.19
C GLU A 141 -10.48 1.56 10.66
N ASN A 142 -11.24 2.53 11.17
CA ASN A 142 -11.71 2.49 12.56
C ASN A 142 -12.65 1.31 12.77
N ALA A 143 -13.61 1.10 11.86
CA ALA A 143 -14.52 -0.04 11.94
C ALA A 143 -13.78 -1.39 11.95
N ILE A 144 -12.75 -1.57 11.11
CA ILE A 144 -11.95 -2.80 11.09
C ILE A 144 -11.09 -2.93 12.36
N THR A 145 -10.58 -1.82 12.89
CA THR A 145 -9.83 -1.80 14.17
C THR A 145 -10.73 -2.20 15.34
N ASP A 146 -11.98 -1.75 15.35
CA ASP A 146 -12.97 -2.12 16.36
C ASP A 146 -13.28 -3.62 16.28
N GLU A 147 -13.48 -4.17 15.08
CA GLU A 147 -13.67 -5.62 14.88
C GLU A 147 -12.48 -6.45 15.38
N LEU A 148 -11.24 -5.99 15.15
CA LEU A 148 -10.04 -6.65 15.68
C LEU A 148 -10.00 -6.56 17.21
N SER A 149 -10.41 -5.43 17.79
CA SER A 149 -10.44 -5.22 19.23
C SER A 149 -11.46 -6.13 19.91
N GLU A 150 -12.65 -6.29 19.31
CA GLU A 150 -13.66 -7.26 19.77
C GLU A 150 -13.16 -8.70 19.68
N TRP A 151 -12.43 -9.03 18.60
CA TRP A 151 -11.79 -10.34 18.47
C TRP A 151 -10.78 -10.57 19.59
N GLN A 152 -9.88 -9.61 19.85
CA GLN A 152 -8.88 -9.66 20.94
C GLN A 152 -9.52 -9.82 22.32
N HIS A 153 -10.63 -9.12 22.57
CA HIS A 153 -11.39 -9.26 23.82
C HIS A 153 -11.92 -10.69 24.00
N GLY A 154 -12.48 -11.27 22.94
CA GLY A 154 -12.93 -12.67 22.94
C GLY A 154 -11.81 -13.68 23.20
N VAL A 155 -10.58 -13.40 22.77
CA VAL A 155 -9.40 -14.22 23.09
C VAL A 155 -9.07 -14.20 24.57
N SER A 156 -9.16 -13.02 25.19
CA SER A 156 -8.89 -12.86 26.63
C SER A 156 -9.85 -13.70 27.48
N ASP A 157 -11.13 -13.76 27.07
CA ASP A 157 -12.15 -14.55 27.77
C ASP A 157 -11.98 -16.07 27.55
N LEU A 158 -11.33 -16.47 26.45
CA LEU A 158 -11.00 -17.86 26.12
C LEU A 158 -10.01 -18.50 27.11
N MET A 159 -9.17 -17.67 27.76
CA MET A 159 -8.34 -18.13 28.89
C MET A 159 -9.18 -18.51 30.13
N GLY A 160 -10.50 -18.25 30.11
CA GLY A 160 -11.48 -18.62 31.15
C GLY A 160 -12.63 -19.54 30.71
N ALA A 161 -12.86 -19.78 29.41
CA ALA A 161 -13.98 -20.58 28.89
C ALA A 161 -13.66 -21.36 27.59
N SER A 162 -14.43 -22.42 27.29
CA SER A 162 -14.26 -23.28 26.10
C SER A 162 -14.81 -22.63 24.82
N THR A 163 -14.25 -21.51 24.40
CA THR A 163 -14.63 -20.86 23.13
C THR A 163 -14.11 -21.69 21.94
N ASP A 164 -14.88 -21.72 20.85
CA ASP A 164 -14.53 -22.43 19.62
C ASP A 164 -13.39 -21.71 18.89
N VAL A 165 -12.20 -22.32 18.91
CA VAL A 165 -10.97 -21.79 18.30
C VAL A 165 -11.14 -21.62 16.80
N ASP A 166 -11.89 -22.50 16.12
CA ASP A 166 -12.08 -22.44 14.68
C ASP A 166 -12.91 -21.22 14.28
N GLN A 167 -13.97 -20.92 15.05
CA GLN A 167 -14.76 -19.70 14.86
C GLN A 167 -13.92 -18.44 15.06
N MET A 168 -13.03 -18.44 16.05
CA MET A 168 -12.14 -17.31 16.34
C MET A 168 -11.14 -17.09 15.21
N ILE A 169 -10.52 -18.16 14.68
CA ILE A 169 -9.63 -18.09 13.52
C ILE A 169 -10.39 -17.55 12.29
N GLY A 170 -11.61 -18.02 12.02
CA GLY A 170 -12.43 -17.54 10.91
C GLY A 170 -12.76 -16.04 10.98
N ARG A 171 -13.03 -15.51 12.20
CA ARG A 171 -13.20 -14.06 12.40
C ARG A 171 -11.92 -13.29 12.07
N LEU A 172 -10.76 -13.82 12.47
CA LEU A 172 -9.47 -13.19 12.19
C LEU A 172 -9.15 -13.15 10.68
N VAL A 173 -9.45 -14.23 9.95
CA VAL A 173 -9.36 -14.28 8.48
C VAL A 173 -10.18 -13.16 7.85
N THR A 174 -11.41 -12.97 8.33
CA THR A 174 -12.31 -11.91 7.84
C THR A 174 -11.74 -10.51 8.08
N VAL A 175 -11.16 -10.25 9.26
CA VAL A 175 -10.52 -8.97 9.58
C VAL A 175 -9.33 -8.68 8.66
N VAL A 176 -8.46 -9.67 8.43
CA VAL A 176 -7.31 -9.52 7.51
C VAL A 176 -7.79 -9.26 6.09
N TRP A 177 -8.80 -10.00 5.62
CA TRP A 177 -9.37 -9.80 4.29
C TRP A 177 -9.94 -8.39 4.12
N LYS A 178 -10.73 -7.89 5.09
CA LYS A 178 -11.28 -6.52 5.06
C LYS A 178 -10.16 -5.46 5.02
N ALA A 179 -9.11 -5.64 5.82
CA ALA A 179 -7.98 -4.72 5.83
C ALA A 179 -7.23 -4.70 4.49
N ASP A 180 -7.00 -5.87 3.90
CA ASP A 180 -6.32 -6.01 2.60
C ASP A 180 -7.18 -5.49 1.43
N ASP A 181 -8.49 -5.73 1.46
CA ASP A 181 -9.44 -5.18 0.50
C ASP A 181 -9.45 -3.63 0.57
N LEU A 182 -9.50 -3.07 1.77
CA LEU A 182 -9.44 -1.62 1.97
C LEU A 182 -8.14 -1.04 1.39
N ARG A 183 -6.97 -1.64 1.68
CA ARG A 183 -5.68 -1.20 1.10
C ARG A 183 -5.72 -1.14 -0.43
N LEU A 184 -6.20 -2.20 -1.07
CA LEU A 184 -6.23 -2.28 -2.53
C LEU A 184 -7.24 -1.29 -3.13
N ARG A 185 -8.44 -1.16 -2.54
CA ARG A 185 -9.44 -0.19 -2.97
C ARG A 185 -8.95 1.24 -2.80
N THR A 186 -8.34 1.58 -1.67
CA THR A 186 -7.82 2.92 -1.42
C THR A 186 -6.73 3.26 -2.44
N LEU A 187 -5.78 2.36 -2.69
CA LEU A 187 -4.73 2.57 -3.70
C LEU A 187 -5.33 2.83 -5.10
N LYS A 188 -6.29 2.00 -5.54
CA LYS A 188 -6.97 2.16 -6.83
C LYS A 188 -7.75 3.46 -6.92
N ARG A 189 -8.53 3.79 -5.89
CA ARG A 189 -9.32 5.02 -5.84
C ARG A 189 -8.42 6.25 -5.89
N VAL A 190 -7.28 6.27 -5.19
CA VAL A 190 -6.31 7.37 -5.32
C VAL A 190 -5.83 7.51 -6.76
N VAL A 191 -5.42 6.42 -7.42
CA VAL A 191 -4.99 6.45 -8.83
C VAL A 191 -6.08 7.00 -9.75
N GLU A 192 -7.35 6.66 -9.53
CA GLU A 192 -8.49 7.18 -10.30
C GLU A 192 -8.74 8.69 -10.13
N LEU A 193 -8.22 9.31 -9.06
CA LEU A 193 -8.28 10.75 -8.85
C LEU A 193 -7.16 11.52 -9.57
N LEU A 194 -6.13 10.82 -10.05
CA LEU A 194 -4.91 11.40 -10.59
C LEU A 194 -4.90 11.34 -12.12
N THR A 195 -4.15 12.25 -12.75
CA THR A 195 -3.82 12.10 -14.18
C THR A 195 -2.84 10.92 -14.35
N PRO A 196 -2.67 10.37 -15.58
CA PRO A 196 -1.74 9.26 -15.79
C PRO A 196 -0.28 9.56 -15.36
N GLN A 197 0.18 10.80 -15.53
CA GLN A 197 1.51 11.23 -15.08
C GLN A 197 1.59 11.23 -13.54
N GLN A 198 0.63 11.91 -12.88
CA GLN A 198 0.54 11.96 -11.42
C GLN A 198 0.40 10.58 -10.78
N ALA A 199 -0.38 9.69 -11.40
CA ALA A 199 -0.58 8.33 -10.94
C ALA A 199 0.73 7.53 -10.95
N ILE A 200 1.55 7.69 -12.00
CA ILE A 200 2.86 7.02 -12.06
C ILE A 200 3.80 7.54 -10.99
N GLU A 201 3.87 8.86 -10.80
CA GLU A 201 4.72 9.47 -9.77
C GLU A 201 4.32 8.99 -8.38
N PHE A 202 3.02 8.96 -8.09
CA PHE A 202 2.49 8.44 -6.83
C PHE A 202 2.84 6.95 -6.63
N LEU A 203 2.68 6.15 -7.69
CA LEU A 203 2.96 4.71 -7.64
C LEU A 203 4.46 4.40 -7.54
N ILE A 204 5.32 5.23 -8.13
CA ILE A 204 6.77 5.18 -7.96
C ILE A 204 7.09 5.42 -6.48
N ALA A 205 6.63 6.52 -5.90
CA ALA A 205 6.88 6.85 -4.50
C ALA A 205 6.36 5.76 -3.56
N ALA A 206 5.22 5.14 -3.86
CA ALA A 206 4.65 4.07 -3.05
C ALA A 206 5.51 2.79 -3.11
N ALA A 207 5.97 2.43 -4.30
CA ALA A 207 6.85 1.27 -4.49
C ALA A 207 8.24 1.49 -3.89
N GLU A 208 8.79 2.71 -4.02
CA GLU A 208 10.07 3.11 -3.42
C GLU A 208 9.99 3.06 -1.89
N LEU A 209 8.93 3.61 -1.30
CA LEU A 209 8.71 3.51 0.15
C LEU A 209 8.65 2.05 0.60
N GLN A 210 7.88 1.22 -0.09
CA GLN A 210 7.73 -0.20 0.26
C GLN A 210 9.06 -0.96 0.16
N LEU A 211 9.82 -0.78 -0.93
CA LEU A 211 11.11 -1.43 -1.13
C LEU A 211 12.17 -0.89 -0.17
N GLY A 212 12.20 0.43 0.07
CA GLY A 212 13.15 1.08 0.98
C GLY A 212 12.96 0.65 2.43
N ILE A 213 11.71 0.56 2.92
CA ILE A 213 11.39 0.01 4.26
C ILE A 213 11.95 -1.41 4.38
N ARG A 214 11.76 -2.23 3.34
CA ARG A 214 12.22 -3.61 3.33
C ARG A 214 13.74 -3.71 3.32
N GLU A 215 14.41 -3.00 2.42
CA GLU A 215 15.88 -3.00 2.32
C GLU A 215 16.51 -2.56 3.64
N TRP A 216 16.04 -1.45 4.21
CA TRP A 216 16.55 -0.95 5.48
C TRP A 216 16.29 -1.92 6.65
N GLY A 217 15.10 -2.51 6.70
CA GLY A 217 14.75 -3.49 7.74
C GLY A 217 15.59 -4.77 7.66
N MET A 218 15.84 -5.28 6.45
CA MET A 218 16.70 -6.44 6.24
C MET A 218 18.16 -6.17 6.63
N ASP A 219 18.66 -4.97 6.35
CA ASP A 219 20.01 -4.58 6.76
C ASP A 219 20.14 -4.42 8.28
N GLN A 220 19.12 -3.88 8.94
CA GLN A 220 19.09 -3.77 10.39
C GLN A 220 19.05 -5.15 11.07
N ASP A 221 18.21 -6.06 10.60
CA ASP A 221 18.10 -7.42 11.17
C ASP A 221 19.43 -8.19 11.01
N ARG A 222 20.17 -7.99 9.92
CA ARG A 222 21.52 -8.57 9.74
C ARG A 222 22.53 -8.03 10.75
N GLN A 223 22.43 -6.74 11.12
CA GLN A 223 23.34 -6.09 12.06
C GLN A 223 23.03 -6.43 13.52
N CYS A 224 21.77 -6.72 13.85
CA CYS A 224 21.32 -7.00 15.22
C CYS A 224 21.35 -8.49 15.62
N ASN A 225 21.64 -9.41 14.70
CA ASN A 225 21.84 -10.83 15.03
C ASN A 225 23.21 -11.02 15.73
N TYR A 226 23.19 -11.15 17.06
CA TYR A 226 24.30 -11.67 17.88
C TYR A 226 24.46 -13.18 17.72
#